data_AF-A0A537MSA3-F1
#
_entry.id   AF-A0A537MSA3-F1
#
_cell.length_a   1.000
_cell.length_b   1.000
_cell.length_c   1.000
_cell.angle_alpha   90.00
_cell.angle_beta   90.00
_cell.angle_gamma   90.00
#
_symmetry.space_group_name_H-M   'P 1'
#
loop_
_entity.id
_entity.type
_entity.pdbx_description
1 polymer ?
#
loop_
_entity_poly.entity_id
_entity_poly.type
_entity_poly.pdbx_seq_one_letter_code
_entity_poly.pdbx_strand_id
1 'polypeptide(L)'
;MLPLRQETDWNYKRASYGRLSTRHLGVEAGLGTLGLEVNILTPEFGPRVYLTGILTELELEPDRALTEQVCIGESCSRCLHSCPADAVLHFGIDKRACATEAQEFGFSTILQFFERFIDAAREQKMQMARSRDLFGFWQGLLRVVGSFGDCPRCLAVCPVGNDYHAHLLDAQREIPEKTPEKVALGKAFKERRAKGEGIAGLDAWNVRWVGPDGYRGIVARQLQAFMQAQKRRSETGAEPISGGSE
;
A
#
# COMPACT_ATOMS: atom_id res chain seq x y z
N MET A 1 12.27 0.79 27.77
CA MET A 1 11.54 0.35 26.56
C MET A 1 10.99 1.60 25.87
N LEU A 2 11.69 2.15 24.88
CA LEU A 2 11.29 3.38 24.17
C LEU A 2 10.64 3.00 22.83
N PRO A 3 9.48 3.57 22.46
CA PRO A 3 8.87 3.31 21.16
C PRO A 3 9.66 4.01 20.05
N LEU A 4 10.04 3.27 19.00
CA LEU A 4 10.80 3.80 17.85
C LEU A 4 10.08 4.92 17.06
N ARG A 5 8.81 5.20 17.38
CA ARG A 5 8.01 6.25 16.74
C ARG A 5 8.26 7.66 17.29
N GLN A 6 8.93 7.80 18.45
CA GLN A 6 9.06 9.10 19.15
C GLN A 6 10.47 9.71 19.14
N GLU A 7 11.45 9.08 18.52
CA GLU A 7 12.79 9.66 18.37
C GLU A 7 12.80 10.65 17.20
N THR A 8 12.42 11.90 17.47
CA THR A 8 12.59 12.99 16.49
C THR A 8 13.96 13.61 16.68
N ASP A 9 14.88 13.33 15.75
CA ASP A 9 16.18 14.00 15.73
C ASP A 9 16.18 15.09 14.64
N TRP A 10 16.17 16.34 15.11
CA TRP A 10 16.07 17.55 14.30
C TRP A 10 17.29 17.81 13.40
N ASN A 11 18.42 17.10 13.62
CA ASN A 11 19.63 17.22 12.80
C ASN A 11 19.57 16.36 11.51
N TYR A 12 18.66 15.40 11.44
CA TYR A 12 18.35 14.74 10.17
C TYR A 12 17.54 15.72 9.28
N LYS A 13 16.68 15.28 8.34
CA LYS A 13 16.16 16.13 7.25
C LYS A 13 15.10 17.20 7.67
N ARG A 14 15.35 18.03 8.70
CA ARG A 14 14.46 19.10 9.20
C ARG A 14 13.01 18.66 9.50
N ALA A 15 12.80 17.37 9.81
CA ALA A 15 11.50 16.81 10.16
C ALA A 15 11.65 15.64 11.13
N SER A 16 10.53 15.12 11.64
CA SER A 16 10.51 13.94 12.50
C SER A 16 10.93 12.69 11.71
N TYR A 17 12.15 12.20 11.98
CA TYR A 17 12.67 10.95 11.45
C TYR A 17 13.15 10.07 12.59
N GLY A 18 12.59 8.87 12.69
CA GLY A 18 13.15 7.81 13.52
C GLY A 18 14.48 7.31 12.94
N ARG A 19 15.40 6.87 13.81
CA ARG A 19 16.72 6.37 13.41
C ARG A 19 16.66 5.07 12.63
N LEU A 20 15.63 4.25 12.88
CA LEU A 20 15.42 2.97 12.24
C LEU A 20 14.17 2.99 11.37
N SER A 21 14.25 2.32 10.22
CA SER A 21 13.10 2.16 9.34
C SER A 21 12.27 0.96 9.78
N THR A 22 11.07 1.22 10.30
CA THR A 22 10.15 0.17 10.75
C THR A 22 9.79 -0.84 9.67
N ARG A 23 9.75 -0.41 8.40
CA ARG A 23 9.53 -1.29 7.23
C ARG A 23 10.65 -2.32 7.08
N HIS A 24 11.91 -1.88 7.17
CA HIS A 24 13.05 -2.79 7.05
C HIS A 24 13.16 -3.70 8.28
N LEU A 25 12.89 -3.16 9.48
CA LEU A 25 12.80 -3.99 10.69
C LEU A 25 11.73 -5.07 10.56
N GLY A 26 10.57 -4.75 9.97
CA GLY A 26 9.53 -5.74 9.73
C GLY A 26 9.94 -6.84 8.75
N VAL A 27 10.78 -6.54 7.76
CA VAL A 27 11.33 -7.56 6.86
C VAL A 27 12.32 -8.47 7.60
N GLU A 28 13.24 -7.89 8.38
CA GLU A 28 14.22 -8.66 9.16
C GLU A 28 13.53 -9.53 10.22
N ALA A 29 12.44 -9.04 10.83
CA ALA A 29 11.61 -9.79 11.77
C ALA A 29 10.69 -10.83 11.10
N GLY A 30 10.78 -11.04 9.78
CA GLY A 30 10.00 -12.07 9.08
C GLY A 30 8.52 -11.74 8.90
N LEU A 31 8.07 -10.50 9.11
CA LEU A 31 6.67 -10.11 8.97
C LEU A 31 6.21 -10.06 7.50
N GLY A 32 7.14 -9.80 6.57
CA GLY A 32 6.80 -9.56 5.17
C GLY A 32 7.99 -9.21 4.29
N THR A 33 7.70 -8.83 3.05
CA THR A 33 8.69 -8.32 2.09
C THR A 33 8.20 -7.02 1.47
N LEU A 34 9.07 -6.24 0.82
CA LEU A 34 8.67 -5.01 0.17
C LEU A 34 7.93 -5.27 -1.15
N GLY A 35 6.80 -4.59 -1.31
CA GLY A 35 6.01 -4.54 -2.54
C GLY A 35 6.65 -3.71 -3.64
N LEU A 36 6.04 -3.74 -4.82
CA LEU A 36 6.45 -2.93 -5.96
C LEU A 36 6.41 -1.42 -5.62
N GLU A 37 5.45 -1.02 -4.79
CA GLU A 37 5.28 0.35 -4.27
C GLU A 37 6.14 0.68 -3.02
N VAL A 38 7.05 -0.21 -2.62
CA VAL A 38 8.02 -0.01 -1.50
C VAL A 38 7.37 -0.01 -0.10
N ASN A 39 6.10 -0.39 0.02
CA ASN A 39 5.49 -0.70 1.31
C ASN A 39 5.76 -2.15 1.70
N ILE A 40 5.79 -2.44 3.00
CA ILE A 40 5.89 -3.81 3.47
C ILE A 40 4.57 -4.53 3.22
N LEU A 41 4.64 -5.71 2.63
CA LEU A 41 3.52 -6.61 2.41
C LEU A 41 3.64 -7.78 3.36
N THR A 42 2.72 -7.86 4.31
CA THR A 42 2.54 -9.06 5.11
C THR A 42 1.69 -10.06 4.32
N PRO A 43 1.92 -11.36 4.46
CA PRO A 43 1.12 -12.36 3.76
C PRO A 43 -0.39 -12.25 4.11
N GLU A 44 -0.71 -12.02 5.39
CA GLU A 44 -2.10 -12.03 5.90
C GLU A 44 -2.88 -10.74 5.64
N PHE A 45 -2.26 -9.56 5.80
CA PHE A 45 -2.92 -8.25 5.75
C PHE A 45 -2.44 -7.37 4.59
N GLY A 46 -1.48 -7.86 3.79
CA GLY A 46 -0.86 -7.08 2.73
C GLY A 46 -0.20 -5.81 3.28
N PRO A 47 -0.41 -4.65 2.62
CA PRO A 47 0.20 -3.40 3.05
C PRO A 47 -0.60 -2.65 4.13
N ARG A 48 -1.73 -3.19 4.59
CA ARG A 48 -2.68 -2.50 5.48
C ARG A 48 -2.35 -2.74 6.95
N VAL A 49 -1.08 -2.51 7.30
CA VAL A 49 -0.55 -2.68 8.66
C VAL A 49 0.21 -1.43 9.10
N TYR A 50 0.08 -1.10 10.38
CA TYR A 50 0.96 -0.13 11.02
C TYR A 50 2.07 -0.85 11.76
N LEU A 51 3.32 -0.55 11.38
CA LEU A 51 4.47 -1.08 12.07
C LEU A 51 4.95 -0.12 13.15
N THR A 52 5.24 -0.70 14.30
CA THR A 52 6.02 -0.08 15.37
C THR A 52 7.10 -1.07 15.79
N GLY A 53 8.16 -0.57 16.40
CA GLY A 53 9.18 -1.42 16.97
C GLY A 53 9.61 -0.88 18.31
N ILE A 54 10.16 -1.78 19.11
CA ILE A 54 10.55 -1.48 20.46
C ILE A 54 11.97 -1.99 20.66
N LEU A 55 12.87 -1.09 21.05
CA LEU A 55 14.23 -1.46 21.40
C LEU A 55 14.27 -1.96 22.85
N THR A 56 14.90 -3.10 23.03
CA THR A 56 15.06 -3.78 24.31
C THR A 56 16.46 -4.39 24.39
N GLU A 57 17.01 -4.45 25.60
CA GLU A 57 18.26 -5.16 25.90
C GLU A 57 17.99 -6.63 26.25
N LEU A 58 16.71 -7.03 26.32
CA LEU A 58 16.32 -8.41 26.57
C LEU A 58 16.83 -9.32 25.45
N GLU A 59 17.49 -10.41 25.83
CA GLU A 59 17.89 -11.47 24.91
C GLU A 59 16.65 -12.24 24.47
N LEU A 60 16.32 -12.16 23.19
CA LEU A 60 15.20 -12.84 22.55
C LEU A 60 15.71 -13.63 21.34
N GLU A 61 15.17 -14.82 21.12
CA GLU A 61 15.44 -15.59 19.90
C GLU A 61 14.92 -14.81 18.67
N PRO A 62 15.75 -14.51 17.67
CA PRO A 62 15.33 -13.75 16.50
C PRO A 62 14.54 -14.62 15.53
N ASP A 63 13.48 -14.04 14.97
CA ASP A 63 12.81 -14.59 13.80
C ASP A 63 13.70 -14.52 12.56
N ARG A 64 13.30 -15.25 11.50
CA ARG A 64 14.01 -15.25 10.21
C ARG A 64 13.24 -14.45 9.18
N ALA A 65 13.97 -13.62 8.45
CA ALA A 65 13.43 -12.91 7.29
C ALA A 65 12.82 -13.88 6.27
N LEU A 66 11.69 -13.49 5.69
CA LEU A 66 11.06 -14.24 4.61
C LEU A 66 11.90 -14.12 3.33
N THR A 67 12.29 -15.27 2.77
CA THR A 67 13.05 -15.30 1.52
C THR A 67 12.15 -15.25 0.29
N GLU A 68 10.93 -15.78 0.39
CA GLU A 68 9.91 -15.74 -0.65
C GLU A 68 9.29 -14.33 -0.76
N GLN A 69 9.25 -13.80 -1.97
CA GLN A 69 8.59 -12.53 -2.28
C GLN A 69 7.08 -12.65 -2.02
N VAL A 70 6.53 -11.75 -1.23
CA VAL A 70 5.07 -11.69 -0.93
C VAL A 70 4.33 -10.94 -2.04
N CYS A 71 4.95 -9.91 -2.61
CA CYS A 71 4.38 -9.19 -3.74
C CYS A 71 4.16 -10.13 -4.94
N ILE A 72 3.00 -10.09 -5.57
CA ILE A 72 2.74 -10.81 -6.84
C ILE A 72 3.65 -10.26 -7.96
N GLY A 73 4.11 -9.01 -7.82
CA GLY A 73 5.07 -8.37 -8.69
C GLY A 73 4.44 -7.69 -9.90
N GLU A 74 5.22 -7.64 -10.98
CA GLU A 74 4.95 -6.90 -12.21
C GLU A 74 3.75 -7.47 -12.99
N SER A 75 3.43 -8.76 -12.78
CA SER A 75 2.24 -9.39 -13.35
C SER A 75 0.94 -8.83 -12.78
N CYS A 76 0.96 -8.27 -11.57
CA CYS A 76 -0.17 -7.61 -10.93
C CYS A 76 -0.22 -6.13 -11.28
N SER A 77 0.85 -5.38 -10.99
CA SER A 77 1.00 -3.93 -11.27
C SER A 77 -0.19 -3.03 -10.88
N ARG A 78 -1.07 -3.47 -9.98
CA ARG A 78 -2.26 -2.70 -9.58
C ARG A 78 -1.92 -1.38 -8.91
N CYS A 79 -0.88 -1.35 -8.08
CA CYS A 79 -0.36 -0.13 -7.45
C CYS A 79 0.20 0.88 -8.47
N LEU A 80 0.81 0.39 -9.56
CA LEU A 80 1.25 1.23 -10.67
C LEU A 80 0.03 1.85 -11.39
N HIS A 81 -1.01 1.06 -11.63
CA HIS A 81 -2.21 1.52 -12.32
C HIS A 81 -2.96 2.60 -11.53
N SER A 82 -3.07 2.46 -10.21
CA SER A 82 -3.83 3.39 -9.37
C SER A 82 -3.08 4.67 -9.01
N CYS A 83 -1.77 4.76 -9.27
CA CYS A 83 -0.97 5.91 -8.90
C CYS A 83 -1.27 7.11 -9.82
N PRO A 84 -1.82 8.23 -9.31
CA PRO A 84 -2.14 9.39 -10.16
C PRO A 84 -0.89 10.11 -10.71
N ALA A 85 0.18 10.18 -9.92
CA ALA A 85 1.45 10.84 -10.30
C ALA A 85 2.47 9.91 -10.96
N ASP A 86 2.10 8.66 -11.27
CA ASP A 86 3.01 7.63 -11.82
C ASP A 86 4.33 7.50 -11.05
N ALA A 87 4.25 7.68 -9.72
CA ALA A 87 5.39 7.68 -8.81
C ALA A 87 5.91 6.26 -8.46
N VAL A 88 5.13 5.21 -8.75
CA VAL A 88 5.52 3.82 -8.49
C VAL A 88 6.46 3.34 -9.59
N LEU A 89 7.69 2.99 -9.20
CA LEU A 89 8.73 2.45 -10.07
C LEU A 89 8.88 0.94 -9.83
N HIS A 90 9.91 0.32 -10.40
CA HIS A 90 10.20 -1.10 -10.19
C HIS A 90 10.84 -1.34 -8.81
N PHE A 91 10.06 -1.73 -7.80
CA PHE A 91 10.50 -1.81 -6.40
C PHE A 91 11.13 -0.51 -5.89
N GLY A 92 10.61 0.60 -6.40
CA GLY A 92 11.09 1.95 -6.13
C GLY A 92 9.92 2.94 -6.12
N ILE A 93 10.16 4.11 -5.54
CA ILE A 93 9.16 5.17 -5.52
C ILE A 93 9.82 6.53 -5.74
N ASP A 94 9.29 7.31 -6.69
CA ASP A 94 9.62 8.72 -6.80
C ASP A 94 8.90 9.48 -5.68
N LYS A 95 9.65 9.77 -4.61
CA LYS A 95 9.11 10.45 -3.42
C LYS A 95 8.63 11.87 -3.72
N ARG A 96 9.22 12.55 -4.71
CA ARG A 96 8.83 13.93 -5.03
C ARG A 96 7.50 13.96 -5.76
N ALA A 97 7.34 13.08 -6.75
CA ALA A 97 6.07 12.90 -7.44
C ALA A 97 4.99 12.35 -6.49
N CYS A 98 5.31 11.37 -5.65
CA CYS A 98 4.34 10.83 -4.69
C CYS A 98 3.84 11.89 -3.69
N ALA A 99 4.70 12.83 -3.29
CA ALA A 99 4.34 13.86 -2.31
C ALA A 99 3.35 14.89 -2.86
N THR A 100 3.22 15.07 -4.18
CA THR A 100 2.23 16.00 -4.76
C THR A 100 0.80 15.54 -4.53
N GLU A 101 0.61 14.22 -4.37
CA GLU A 101 -0.69 13.56 -4.24
C GLU A 101 -0.99 13.15 -2.79
N ALA A 102 -0.11 13.47 -1.84
CA ALA A 102 -0.19 13.06 -0.43
C ALA A 102 -1.29 13.79 0.37
N GLN A 103 -2.17 14.53 -0.28
CA GLN A 103 -3.29 15.24 0.33
C GLN A 103 -4.52 15.10 -0.57
N GLU A 104 -5.04 13.87 -0.69
CA GLU A 104 -6.19 13.55 -1.56
C GLU A 104 -7.40 14.46 -1.27
N PHE A 105 -7.62 14.83 0.00
CA PHE A 105 -8.69 15.72 0.44
C PHE A 105 -8.17 16.98 1.15
N GLY A 106 -6.94 17.40 0.83
CA GLY A 106 -6.33 18.59 1.43
C GLY A 106 -6.83 19.91 0.86
N PHE A 107 -6.29 21.00 1.40
CA PHE A 107 -6.72 22.36 1.10
C PHE A 107 -6.64 22.70 -0.40
N SER A 108 -5.54 22.36 -1.07
CA SER A 108 -5.37 22.63 -2.49
C SER A 108 -6.43 21.93 -3.35
N THR A 109 -6.74 20.66 -3.04
CA THR A 109 -7.77 19.89 -3.76
C THR A 109 -9.16 20.48 -3.54
N ILE A 110 -9.45 20.91 -2.31
CA ILE A 110 -10.69 21.59 -1.95
C ILE A 110 -10.85 22.89 -2.75
N LEU A 111 -9.81 23.74 -2.81
CA LEU A 111 -9.85 24.99 -3.57
C LEU A 111 -10.11 24.74 -5.06
N GLN A 112 -9.38 23.81 -5.68
CA GLN A 112 -9.58 23.46 -7.09
C GLN A 112 -10.98 22.90 -7.36
N PHE A 113 -11.54 22.11 -6.41
CA PHE A 113 -12.91 21.64 -6.54
C PHE A 113 -13.91 22.81 -6.51
N PHE A 114 -13.75 23.75 -5.58
CA PHE A 114 -14.64 24.90 -5.47
C PHE A 114 -14.52 25.85 -6.66
N GLU A 115 -13.32 26.05 -7.20
CA GLU A 115 -13.11 26.81 -8.45
C GLU A 115 -13.92 26.21 -9.60
N ARG A 116 -13.76 24.90 -9.86
CA ARG A 116 -14.56 24.19 -10.87
C ARG A 116 -16.05 24.22 -10.56
N PHE A 117 -16.43 24.14 -9.29
CA PHE A 117 -17.83 24.17 -8.87
C PHE A 117 -18.45 25.53 -9.14
N ILE A 118 -17.74 26.64 -8.93
CA ILE A 118 -18.25 27.99 -9.19
C ILE A 118 -18.61 28.14 -10.68
N ASP A 119 -17.69 27.71 -11.55
CA ASP A 119 -17.80 27.85 -13.02
C ASP A 119 -18.77 26.83 -13.66
N ALA A 120 -19.14 25.75 -12.96
CA ALA A 120 -19.99 24.70 -13.50
C ALA A 120 -21.46 25.13 -13.72
N ALA A 121 -22.12 24.50 -14.69
CA ALA A 121 -23.56 24.65 -14.92
C ALA A 121 -24.39 24.07 -13.76
N ARG A 122 -25.65 24.50 -13.60
CA ARG A 122 -26.52 24.09 -12.49
C ARG A 122 -26.73 22.58 -12.43
N GLU A 123 -26.86 21.94 -13.58
CA GLU A 123 -27.05 20.48 -13.70
C GLU A 123 -25.81 19.72 -13.23
N GLN A 124 -24.62 20.23 -13.55
CA GLN A 124 -23.33 19.64 -13.15
C GLN A 124 -23.05 19.84 -11.65
N LYS A 125 -23.44 20.99 -11.09
CA LYS A 125 -23.30 21.29 -9.65
C LYS A 125 -23.98 20.24 -8.77
N MET A 126 -25.16 19.75 -9.16
CA MET A 126 -25.87 18.70 -8.40
C MET A 126 -25.14 17.36 -8.40
N GLN A 127 -24.47 17.01 -9.50
CA GLN A 127 -23.64 15.80 -9.58
C GLN A 127 -22.37 15.95 -8.73
N MET A 128 -21.70 17.10 -8.83
CA MET A 128 -20.52 17.42 -8.03
C MET A 128 -20.83 17.40 -6.52
N ALA A 129 -22.00 17.91 -6.11
CA ALA A 129 -22.43 17.89 -4.70
C ALA A 129 -22.67 16.48 -4.14
N ARG A 130 -22.90 15.48 -5.00
CA ARG A 130 -23.06 14.07 -4.63
C ARG A 130 -21.81 13.23 -4.92
N SER A 131 -20.72 13.88 -5.34
CA SER A 131 -19.48 13.20 -5.65
C SER A 131 -18.80 12.67 -4.39
N ARG A 132 -17.92 11.69 -4.59
CA ARG A 132 -17.06 11.16 -3.53
C ARG A 132 -16.15 12.23 -2.93
N ASP A 133 -15.82 13.26 -3.72
CA ASP A 133 -14.92 14.35 -3.30
C ASP A 133 -15.53 15.14 -2.14
N LEU A 134 -16.81 15.51 -2.22
CA LEU A 134 -17.46 16.27 -1.14
C LEU A 134 -17.57 15.46 0.16
N PHE A 135 -17.88 14.16 0.04
CA PHE A 135 -17.87 13.24 1.19
C PHE A 135 -16.46 13.08 1.77
N GLY A 136 -15.45 12.98 0.92
CA GLY A 136 -14.04 12.91 1.29
C GLY A 136 -13.57 14.17 2.01
N PHE A 137 -13.95 15.36 1.52
CA PHE A 137 -13.66 16.63 2.19
C PHE A 137 -14.32 16.71 3.58
N TRP A 138 -15.58 16.26 3.70
CA TRP A 138 -16.26 16.20 5.00
C TRP A 138 -15.54 15.26 5.98
N GLN A 139 -15.12 14.07 5.53
CA GLN A 139 -14.31 13.16 6.35
C GLN A 139 -12.92 13.74 6.68
N GLY A 140 -12.27 14.40 5.73
CA GLY A 140 -10.96 15.02 5.91
C GLY A 140 -10.99 16.17 6.92
N LEU A 141 -12.06 16.97 6.96
CA LEU A 141 -12.25 18.03 7.94
C LEU A 141 -12.53 17.49 9.35
N LEU A 142 -13.34 16.43 9.48
CA LEU A 142 -13.75 15.91 10.79
C LEU A 142 -12.76 14.92 11.42
N ARG A 143 -12.08 14.12 10.60
CA ARG A 143 -11.23 13.01 11.05
C ARG A 143 -9.79 13.11 10.60
N VAL A 144 -9.42 14.19 9.90
CA VAL A 144 -8.04 14.41 9.43
C VAL A 144 -7.60 13.35 8.38
N VAL A 145 -8.52 12.51 7.90
CA VAL A 145 -8.27 11.42 6.94
C VAL A 145 -8.09 11.99 5.53
N GLY A 146 -6.96 11.71 4.87
CA GLY A 146 -6.67 12.25 3.53
C GLY A 146 -6.31 13.74 3.50
N SER A 147 -6.28 14.39 4.68
CA SER A 147 -5.97 15.82 4.84
C SER A 147 -4.49 16.05 5.20
N PHE A 148 -3.80 15.03 5.75
CA PHE A 148 -2.39 15.12 6.12
C PHE A 148 -1.58 13.90 5.69
N GLY A 149 -0.79 14.06 4.62
CA GLY A 149 0.40 13.25 4.36
C GLY A 149 0.13 11.80 3.95
N ASP A 150 -1.05 11.49 3.43
CA ASP A 150 -1.42 10.15 2.97
C ASP A 150 -2.16 10.15 1.62
N CYS A 151 -1.76 9.21 0.76
CA CYS A 151 -2.51 8.80 -0.42
C CYS A 151 -2.69 7.27 -0.31
N PRO A 152 -3.88 6.75 0.00
CA PRO A 152 -4.06 5.33 0.28
C PRO A 152 -4.21 4.47 -0.98
N ARG A 153 -4.18 5.06 -2.19
CA ARG A 153 -4.59 4.39 -3.44
C ARG A 153 -3.80 3.12 -3.75
N CYS A 154 -2.47 3.13 -3.57
CA CYS A 154 -1.65 1.95 -3.82
C CYS A 154 -1.90 0.83 -2.78
N LEU A 155 -2.18 1.20 -1.53
CA LEU A 155 -2.50 0.27 -0.43
C LEU A 155 -3.89 -0.35 -0.62
N ALA A 156 -4.86 0.45 -1.05
CA ALA A 156 -6.26 0.06 -1.21
C ALA A 156 -6.47 -0.95 -2.35
N VAL A 157 -5.73 -0.80 -3.46
CA VAL A 157 -5.87 -1.69 -4.62
C VAL A 157 -5.04 -2.97 -4.52
N CYS A 158 -4.14 -3.08 -3.54
CA CYS A 158 -3.24 -4.22 -3.40
C CYS A 158 -4.02 -5.49 -3.04
N PRO A 159 -3.98 -6.55 -3.88
CA PRO A 159 -4.74 -7.76 -3.67
C PRO A 159 -4.10 -8.73 -2.66
N VAL A 160 -2.91 -8.40 -2.16
CA VAL A 160 -2.26 -9.20 -1.10
C VAL A 160 -3.01 -8.96 0.20
N GLY A 161 -3.26 -10.04 0.95
CA GLY A 161 -3.97 -10.02 2.23
C GLY A 161 -5.43 -10.45 2.12
N ASN A 162 -5.91 -11.18 3.14
CA ASN A 162 -7.27 -11.72 3.18
C ASN A 162 -8.32 -10.62 3.34
N ASP A 163 -7.95 -9.53 4.00
CA ASP A 163 -8.75 -8.33 4.22
C ASP A 163 -9.12 -7.61 2.90
N TYR A 164 -8.26 -7.68 1.87
CA TYR A 164 -8.64 -7.21 0.54
C TYR A 164 -9.84 -7.98 0.00
N HIS A 165 -9.77 -9.31 0.07
CA HIS A 165 -10.84 -10.18 -0.43
C HIS A 165 -12.12 -10.10 0.43
N ALA A 166 -11.98 -9.84 1.72
CA ALA A 166 -13.11 -9.72 2.63
C ALA A 166 -13.84 -8.37 2.55
N HIS A 167 -13.13 -7.27 2.28
CA HIS A 167 -13.68 -5.92 2.47
C HIS A 167 -13.49 -4.95 1.30
N LEU A 168 -12.45 -5.13 0.48
CA LEU A 168 -12.05 -4.14 -0.52
C LEU A 168 -12.28 -4.60 -1.96
N LEU A 169 -12.44 -5.91 -2.19
CA LEU A 169 -12.51 -6.49 -3.52
C LEU A 169 -13.57 -5.78 -4.38
N ASP A 170 -14.82 -5.70 -3.91
CA ASP A 170 -15.92 -5.15 -4.71
C ASP A 170 -15.71 -3.66 -5.05
N ALA A 171 -15.19 -2.89 -4.10
CA ALA A 171 -14.97 -1.45 -4.28
C ALA A 171 -13.70 -1.12 -5.08
N GLN A 172 -12.68 -1.97 -5.02
CA GLN A 172 -11.34 -1.69 -5.56
C GLN A 172 -10.98 -2.59 -6.76
N ARG A 173 -11.87 -3.49 -7.18
CA ARG A 173 -11.62 -4.42 -8.32
C ARG A 173 -11.24 -3.64 -9.57
N GLU A 174 -12.05 -2.64 -9.90
CA GLU A 174 -11.91 -1.76 -11.04
C GLU A 174 -11.07 -0.53 -10.65
N ILE A 175 -10.07 -0.22 -11.47
CA ILE A 175 -9.15 0.91 -11.26
C ILE A 175 -9.43 1.90 -12.40
N PRO A 176 -10.15 3.00 -12.15
CA PRO A 176 -10.48 4.00 -13.18
C PRO A 176 -9.25 4.61 -13.85
N GLU A 177 -8.14 4.73 -13.12
CA GLU A 177 -6.88 5.33 -13.57
C GLU A 177 -6.03 4.37 -14.41
N LYS A 178 -6.50 3.14 -14.65
CA LYS A 178 -5.78 2.14 -15.45
C LYS A 178 -5.81 2.51 -16.92
N THR A 179 -4.69 3.02 -17.43
CA THR A 179 -4.52 3.33 -18.86
C THR A 179 -3.68 2.28 -19.60
N PRO A 180 -3.78 2.18 -20.94
CA PRO A 180 -2.94 1.29 -21.75
C PRO A 180 -1.43 1.55 -21.56
N GLU A 181 -1.03 2.79 -21.34
CA GLU A 181 0.37 3.19 -21.12
C GLU A 181 0.90 2.59 -19.81
N LYS A 182 0.12 2.65 -18.72
CA LYS A 182 0.50 2.04 -17.44
C LYS A 182 0.57 0.52 -17.52
N VAL A 183 -0.30 -0.09 -18.31
CA VAL A 183 -0.26 -1.54 -18.58
C VAL A 183 1.00 -1.91 -19.37
N ALA A 184 1.36 -1.12 -20.38
CA ALA A 184 2.59 -1.31 -21.13
C ALA A 184 3.84 -1.15 -20.25
N LEU A 185 3.85 -0.19 -19.32
CA LEU A 185 4.94 0.01 -18.37
C LEU A 185 5.15 -1.21 -17.45
N GLY A 186 4.08 -1.74 -16.86
CA GLY A 186 4.17 -2.96 -16.05
C GLY A 186 4.68 -4.17 -16.85
N LYS A 187 4.25 -4.31 -18.11
CA LYS A 187 4.75 -5.33 -19.03
C LYS A 187 6.24 -5.14 -19.33
N ALA A 188 6.69 -3.91 -19.58
CA ALA A 188 8.09 -3.60 -19.82
C ALA A 188 8.97 -3.96 -18.61
N PHE A 189 8.53 -3.69 -17.38
CA PHE A 189 9.27 -4.12 -16.18
C PHE A 189 9.39 -5.65 -16.10
N LYS A 190 8.30 -6.37 -16.36
CA LYS A 190 8.30 -7.83 -16.39
C LYS A 190 9.28 -8.39 -17.43
N GLU A 191 9.28 -7.85 -18.64
CA GLU A 191 10.15 -8.28 -19.73
C GLU A 191 11.62 -8.01 -19.43
N ARG A 192 11.96 -6.82 -18.93
CA ARG A 192 13.33 -6.46 -18.55
C ARG A 192 13.85 -7.36 -17.43
N ARG A 193 13.02 -7.66 -16.42
CA ARG A 193 13.39 -8.56 -15.32
C ARG A 193 13.62 -9.98 -15.81
N ALA A 194 12.78 -10.46 -16.74
CA ALA A 194 12.95 -11.78 -17.36
C ALA A 194 14.25 -11.89 -18.19
N LYS A 195 14.69 -10.79 -18.82
CA LYS A 195 15.94 -10.72 -19.58
C LYS A 195 17.19 -10.52 -18.69
N GLY A 196 17.01 -10.29 -17.39
CA GLY A 196 18.11 -9.94 -16.49
C GLY A 196 18.73 -8.57 -16.78
N GLU A 197 18.01 -7.70 -17.52
CA GLU A 197 18.45 -6.33 -17.75
C GLU A 197 18.32 -5.53 -16.45
N GLY A 198 19.32 -4.73 -16.09
CA GLY A 198 19.26 -3.89 -14.90
C GLY A 198 18.07 -2.94 -14.97
N ILE A 199 17.21 -2.96 -13.94
CA ILE A 199 16.09 -2.03 -13.76
C ILE A 199 16.36 -1.20 -12.52
N ALA A 200 16.16 0.11 -12.63
CA ALA A 200 16.28 1.00 -11.48
C ALA A 200 15.26 0.61 -10.40
N GLY A 201 15.75 0.30 -9.20
CA GLY A 201 14.94 -0.09 -8.06
C GLY A 201 15.03 -1.58 -7.68
N LEU A 202 15.70 -2.42 -8.48
CA LEU A 202 16.14 -3.75 -8.03
C LEU A 202 17.63 -3.97 -8.36
N ASP A 203 18.44 -4.09 -7.32
CA ASP A 203 19.89 -4.32 -7.36
C ASP A 203 20.29 -5.45 -6.39
N ALA A 204 21.58 -5.83 -6.42
CA ALA A 204 22.09 -6.91 -5.58
C ALA A 204 21.98 -6.63 -4.08
N TRP A 205 21.86 -5.37 -3.66
CA TRP A 205 21.76 -4.97 -2.25
C TRP A 205 20.32 -4.97 -1.75
N ASN A 206 19.36 -4.52 -2.57
CA ASN A 206 17.97 -4.35 -2.18
C ASN A 206 17.09 -5.58 -2.43
N VAL A 207 17.57 -6.55 -3.24
CA VAL A 207 16.84 -7.80 -3.51
C VAL A 207 16.47 -8.56 -2.23
N ARG A 208 17.28 -8.42 -1.18
CA ARG A 208 17.00 -9.01 0.14
C ARG A 208 15.70 -8.50 0.76
N TRP A 209 15.30 -7.27 0.45
CA TRP A 209 14.09 -6.65 1.01
C TRP A 209 12.82 -7.09 0.28
N VAL A 210 12.96 -7.46 -0.98
CA VAL A 210 11.86 -7.90 -1.86
C VAL A 210 11.63 -9.41 -1.73
N GLY A 211 12.68 -10.17 -1.44
CA GLY A 211 12.64 -11.62 -1.38
C GLY A 211 13.56 -12.23 -2.45
N PRO A 212 14.75 -12.73 -2.08
CA PRO A 212 15.73 -13.26 -3.03
C PRO A 212 15.23 -14.47 -3.83
N ASP A 213 14.27 -15.22 -3.29
CA ASP A 213 13.71 -16.41 -3.92
C ASP A 213 12.67 -16.09 -5.01
N GLY A 214 12.28 -14.82 -5.13
CA GLY A 214 11.17 -14.39 -5.98
C GLY A 214 9.81 -14.88 -5.50
N TYR A 215 8.77 -14.65 -6.30
CA TYR A 215 7.40 -15.01 -5.95
C TYR A 215 7.15 -16.49 -6.23
N ARG A 216 6.82 -17.28 -5.20
CA ARG A 216 6.50 -18.72 -5.33
C ARG A 216 5.04 -19.04 -4.98
N GLY A 217 4.16 -18.04 -4.94
CA GLY A 217 2.72 -18.26 -4.76
C GLY A 217 2.22 -18.24 -3.32
N ILE A 218 2.96 -17.69 -2.36
CA ILE A 218 2.53 -17.57 -0.94
C ILE A 218 1.12 -16.99 -0.79
N VAL A 219 0.80 -15.92 -1.53
CA VAL A 219 -0.52 -15.27 -1.47
C VAL A 219 -1.64 -16.19 -1.96
N ALA A 220 -1.40 -16.95 -3.03
CA ALA A 220 -2.38 -17.90 -3.55
C ALA A 220 -2.64 -19.05 -2.56
N ARG A 221 -1.57 -19.58 -1.94
CA ARG A 221 -1.70 -20.62 -0.91
C ARG A 221 -2.50 -20.12 0.29
N GLN A 222 -2.26 -18.89 0.72
CA GLN A 222 -2.98 -18.30 1.86
C GLN A 222 -4.43 -18.01 1.55
N LEU A 223 -4.74 -17.47 0.37
CA LEU A 223 -6.11 -17.24 -0.04
C LEU A 223 -6.92 -18.55 -0.07
N GLN A 224 -6.32 -19.63 -0.59
CA GLN A 224 -6.94 -20.96 -0.58
C GLN A 224 -7.19 -21.44 0.85
N ALA A 225 -6.21 -21.31 1.75
CA ALA A 225 -6.36 -21.67 3.15
C ALA A 225 -7.47 -20.86 3.84
N PHE A 226 -7.55 -19.56 3.57
CA PHE A 226 -8.58 -18.67 4.09
C PHE A 226 -9.99 -19.06 3.61
N MET A 227 -10.16 -19.30 2.31
CA MET A 227 -11.43 -19.74 1.73
C MET A 227 -11.87 -21.10 2.31
N GLN A 228 -10.94 -22.04 2.49
CA GLN A 228 -11.23 -23.32 3.15
C GLN A 228 -11.62 -23.15 4.62
N ALA A 229 -11.03 -22.19 5.33
CA ALA A 229 -11.41 -21.87 6.70
C ALA A 229 -12.81 -21.24 6.77
N GLN A 230 -13.14 -20.31 5.88
CA GLN A 230 -14.48 -19.72 5.80
C GLN A 230 -15.55 -20.76 5.45
N LYS A 231 -15.28 -21.65 4.50
CA LYS A 231 -16.20 -22.74 4.14
C LYS A 231 -16.48 -23.65 5.33
N ARG A 232 -15.43 -24.11 6.02
CA ARG A 232 -15.57 -24.93 7.24
C ARG A 232 -16.40 -24.23 8.33
N ARG A 233 -16.22 -22.92 8.53
CA ARG A 233 -17.03 -22.16 9.50
C ARG A 233 -18.50 -22.09 9.12
N SER A 234 -18.79 -21.82 7.85
CA SER A 234 -20.17 -21.78 7.33
C SER A 234 -20.90 -23.11 7.51
N GLU A 235 -20.20 -24.23 7.35
CA GLU A 235 -20.74 -25.58 7.58
C GLU A 235 -20.99 -25.88 9.07
N THR A 236 -20.19 -25.30 9.97
CA THR A 236 -20.37 -25.44 11.43
C THR A 236 -21.32 -24.42 12.06
N GLY A 237 -21.91 -23.50 11.29
CA GLY A 237 -22.79 -22.44 11.81
C GLY A 237 -22.08 -21.36 12.64
N ALA A 238 -20.75 -21.31 12.61
CA ALA A 238 -19.96 -20.28 13.27
C ALA A 238 -19.93 -19.00 12.41
N GLU A 239 -19.96 -17.83 13.06
CA GLU A 239 -19.87 -16.54 12.35
C GLU A 239 -18.65 -16.49 11.42
N PRO A 240 -18.75 -15.85 10.25
CA PRO A 240 -17.61 -15.68 9.35
C PRO A 240 -16.47 -14.94 10.06
N ILE A 241 -15.23 -15.16 9.62
CA ILE A 241 -14.11 -14.33 10.09
C ILE A 241 -14.36 -12.94 9.50
N SER A 242 -15.01 -12.05 10.26
CA SER A 242 -14.84 -10.62 10.04
C SER A 242 -13.37 -10.34 10.27
N GLY A 243 -12.68 -9.74 9.30
CA GLY A 243 -11.36 -9.16 9.58
C GLY A 243 -11.56 -8.23 10.77
N GLY A 244 -11.00 -8.61 11.92
CA GLY A 244 -11.45 -8.15 13.23
C GLY A 244 -11.62 -6.64 13.32
N SER A 245 -12.81 -6.22 13.74
CA SER A 245 -13.07 -4.90 14.31
C SER A 245 -13.43 -5.11 15.78
N GLU A 246 -12.42 -5.32 16.61
CA GLU A 246 -12.44 -4.94 18.02
C GLU A 246 -11.32 -3.92 18.24
#